data_AF-A0A957ZL12-F1
#
_entry.id   AF-A0A957ZL12-F1
#
_cell.length_a   1.000
_cell.length_b   1.000
_cell.length_c   1.000
_cell.angle_alpha   90.00
_cell.angle_beta   90.00
_cell.angle_gamma   90.00
#
_symmetry.space_group_name_H-M   'P 1'
#
loop_
_entity.id
_entity.type
_entity.pdbx_description
1 polymer ?
#
loop_
_entity_poly.entity_id
_entity_poly.type
_entity_poly.pdbx_seq_one_letter_code
_entity_poly.pdbx_strand_id
1 'polypeptide(L)' 'MGSNDTPERSSRLSGFYQKSVAERTAIVAQWAGLTPAEVAVLYDGLSVAQADKLVENVVGRYSLPLSIGANFV' A
#
# COMPACT_ATOMS: atom_id res chain seq x y z
N MET A 1 8.86 17.42 -32.03
CA MET A 1 8.98 18.11 -30.73
C MET A 1 7.85 17.62 -29.86
N GLY A 2 8.08 16.57 -29.06
CA GLY A 2 7.08 15.98 -28.18
C GLY A 2 7.81 15.46 -26.97
N SER A 3 7.89 16.28 -25.94
CA SER A 3 8.48 15.94 -24.65
C SER A 3 7.61 14.87 -23.97
N ASN A 4 8.07 13.63 -23.96
CA ASN A 4 7.55 12.58 -23.08
C ASN A 4 7.99 12.88 -21.65
N ASP A 5 7.37 13.88 -21.03
CA ASP A 5 7.64 14.27 -19.65
C ASP A 5 6.61 13.58 -18.73
N THR A 6 6.65 12.23 -18.71
CA THR A 6 6.06 11.53 -17.57
C THR A 6 7.08 11.68 -16.46
N PRO A 7 6.77 12.35 -15.34
CA PRO A 7 7.73 12.48 -14.25
C PRO A 7 8.20 11.09 -13.85
N GLU A 8 9.52 10.86 -13.87
CA GLU A 8 10.10 9.58 -13.49
C GLU A 8 9.60 9.23 -12.08
N ARG A 9 8.79 8.16 -11.97
CA ARG A 9 8.34 7.65 -10.68
C ARG A 9 9.53 7.07 -9.93
N SER A 10 10.11 7.86 -9.03
CA SER A 10 11.20 7.41 -8.17
C SER A 10 10.68 6.79 -6.88
N SER A 11 11.23 5.66 -6.46
CA SER A 11 10.95 5.05 -5.15
C SER A 11 11.80 5.67 -4.01
N ARG A 12 12.60 6.71 -4.30
CA ARG A 12 13.44 7.39 -3.31
C ARG A 12 12.58 8.29 -2.42
N LEU A 13 12.17 7.78 -1.27
CA LEU A 13 11.32 8.48 -0.30
C LEU A 13 12.16 8.93 0.91
N SER A 14 12.78 10.11 0.82
CA SER A 14 13.62 10.65 1.90
C SER A 14 12.83 10.88 3.19
N GLY A 15 13.39 10.46 4.32
CA GLY A 15 12.75 10.61 5.64
C GLY A 15 11.48 9.78 5.85
N PHE A 16 11.14 8.86 4.94
CA PHE A 16 9.87 8.11 4.98
C PHE A 16 9.65 7.35 6.29
N TYR A 17 10.71 6.75 6.86
CA TYR A 17 10.61 6.01 8.13
C TYR A 17 10.28 6.91 9.33
N GLN A 18 10.56 8.22 9.26
CA GLN A 18 10.32 9.19 10.34
C GLN A 18 8.87 9.70 10.35
N LYS A 19 8.14 9.50 9.25
CA LYS A 19 6.76 9.95 9.07
C LYS A 19 5.78 9.11 9.89
N SER A 20 4.64 9.69 10.26
CA SER A 20 3.52 8.95 10.84
C SER A 20 2.93 7.93 9.84
N VAL A 21 2.15 6.96 10.31
CA VAL A 21 1.46 6.00 9.42
C VAL A 21 0.57 6.72 8.41
N ALA A 22 -0.18 7.74 8.85
CA ALA A 22 -1.06 8.51 7.96
C ALA A 22 -0.29 9.26 6.87
N GLU A 23 0.81 9.92 7.23
CA GLU A 23 1.67 10.59 6.24
C GLU A 23 2.29 9.59 5.26
N ARG A 24 2.76 8.44 5.75
CA ARG A 24 3.30 7.37 4.88
C ARG A 24 2.26 6.87 3.90
N THR A 25 1.04 6.59 4.36
CA THR A 25 -0.07 6.16 3.51
C THR A 25 -0.41 7.22 2.46
N ALA A 26 -0.46 8.51 2.83
CA ALA A 26 -0.74 9.59 1.89
C ALA A 26 0.35 9.70 0.80
N ILE A 27 1.62 9.60 1.18
CA ILE A 27 2.75 9.59 0.23
C ILE A 27 2.63 8.41 -0.75
N VAL A 28 2.36 7.21 -0.24
CA VAL A 28 2.21 5.99 -1.06
C VAL A 28 1.00 6.11 -1.99
N ALA A 29 -0.13 6.62 -1.49
CA ALA A 29 -1.34 6.81 -2.28
C ALA A 29 -1.12 7.78 -3.43
N GLN A 30 -0.48 8.93 -3.17
CA GLN A 30 -0.13 9.89 -4.20
C GLN A 30 0.85 9.29 -5.23
N TRP A 31 1.88 8.58 -4.75
CA TRP A 31 2.90 7.97 -5.61
C TRP A 31 2.31 6.91 -6.56
N ALA A 32 1.43 6.06 -6.05
CA ALA A 32 0.79 4.98 -6.81
C ALA A 32 -0.47 5.43 -7.57
N GLY A 33 -1.00 6.63 -7.28
CA GLY A 33 -2.26 7.13 -7.86
C GLY A 33 -3.50 6.42 -7.34
N LEU A 34 -3.50 6.03 -6.06
CA LEU A 34 -4.60 5.28 -5.44
C LEU A 34 -5.83 6.16 -5.20
N THR A 35 -7.00 5.59 -5.46
CA THR A 35 -8.28 6.15 -5.06
C THR A 35 -8.50 6.03 -3.55
N PRO A 36 -9.42 6.81 -2.95
CA PRO A 36 -9.75 6.68 -1.54
C PRO A 36 -10.21 5.27 -1.13
N ALA A 37 -10.90 4.56 -2.04
CA ALA A 37 -11.33 3.19 -1.82
C ALA A 37 -10.14 2.22 -1.74
N GLU A 38 -9.14 2.38 -2.62
CA GLU A 38 -7.93 1.56 -2.60
C GLU A 38 -7.04 1.87 -1.39
N VAL A 39 -6.99 3.13 -0.95
CA VAL A 39 -6.31 3.51 0.30
C VAL A 39 -6.96 2.81 1.50
N ALA A 40 -8.29 2.73 1.54
CA ALA A 40 -9.00 2.04 2.61
C ALA A 40 -8.62 0.55 2.71
N VAL A 41 -8.34 -0.11 1.57
CA VAL A 41 -7.91 -1.52 1.53
C VAL A 41 -6.57 -1.72 2.24
N LEU A 42 -5.67 -0.73 2.30
CA LEU A 42 -4.40 -0.85 3.02
C LEU A 42 -4.56 -1.05 4.54
N TYR A 43 -5.72 -0.66 5.08
CA TYR A 43 -6.07 -0.82 6.49
C TYR A 43 -6.96 -2.04 6.76
N ASP A 44 -7.47 -2.67 5.71
CA ASP A 44 -8.30 -3.85 5.80
C ASP A 44 -7.53 -5.07 5.24
N GLY A 45 -8.19 -6.22 5.19
CA GLY A 45 -7.67 -7.41 4.55
C GLY A 45 -8.80 -8.25 3.98
N LEU A 46 -8.53 -9.53 3.79
CA LEU A 46 -9.58 -10.48 3.42
C LEU A 46 -10.69 -10.47 4.48
N SER A 47 -11.95 -10.59 4.08
CA SER A 47 -13.03 -10.92 5.00
C SER A 47 -12.91 -12.37 5.51
N VAL A 48 -13.57 -12.70 6.63
CA VAL A 48 -13.60 -14.08 7.14
C VAL A 48 -14.20 -15.03 6.10
N ALA A 49 -15.25 -14.61 5.38
CA ALA A 49 -15.87 -15.40 4.32
C ALA A 49 -14.96 -15.60 3.09
N GLN A 50 -14.04 -14.68 2.81
CA GLN A 50 -13.00 -14.88 1.80
C GLN A 50 -11.94 -15.85 2.31
N ALA A 51 -11.50 -15.72 3.56
CA ALA A 51 -10.51 -16.60 4.16
C ALA A 51 -10.99 -18.06 4.24
N ASP A 52 -12.26 -18.28 4.60
CA ASP A 52 -12.92 -19.61 4.65
C ASP A 52 -12.90 -20.36 3.31
N LYS A 53 -12.80 -19.63 2.19
CA LYS A 53 -12.67 -20.21 0.85
C LYS A 53 -11.23 -20.56 0.47
N LEU A 54 -10.24 -20.11 1.23
CA LEU A 54 -8.82 -20.29 0.89
C LEU A 54 -8.20 -21.51 1.59
N VAL A 55 -8.62 -21.81 2.82
CA VAL A 55 -8.04 -22.87 3.64
C VAL A 55 -9.11 -23.54 4.51
N GLU A 56 -8.81 -24.71 5.05
CA GLU A 56 -9.73 -25.48 5.90
C GLU A 56 -9.75 -24.97 7.36
N ASN A 57 -10.86 -25.22 8.06
CA ASN A 57 -11.03 -24.98 9.50
C ASN A 57 -10.77 -23.53 9.95
N VAL A 58 -11.18 -22.56 9.13
CA VAL A 58 -11.04 -21.13 9.46
C VAL A 58 -11.94 -20.76 10.63
N VAL A 59 -11.33 -20.19 11.67
CA VAL A 59 -12.03 -19.66 12.87
C VAL A 59 -11.85 -18.15 13.05
N GLY A 60 -11.14 -17.50 12.15
CA GLY A 60 -10.84 -16.07 12.23
C GLY A 60 -9.74 -15.64 11.26
N ARG A 61 -9.22 -14.43 11.46
CA ARG A 61 -8.11 -13.87 10.68
C ARG A 61 -7.01 -13.39 11.60
N TYR A 62 -5.78 -13.51 11.14
CA TYR A 62 -4.61 -12.92 11.75
C TYR A 62 -3.99 -11.91 10.78
N SER A 63 -3.59 -10.75 11.28
CA SER A 63 -3.03 -9.66 10.47
C SER A 63 -1.57 -9.42 10.83
N LEU A 64 -0.73 -9.25 9.81
CA LEU A 64 0.68 -8.89 9.95
C LEU A 64 0.89 -7.42 9.55
N PRO A 65 1.89 -6.73 10.13
CA PRO A 65 2.27 -5.40 9.67
C PRO A 65 2.63 -5.39 8.18
N LEU A 66 1.98 -4.52 7.40
CA LEU A 66 2.32 -4.23 6.01
C LEU A 66 3.23 -2.99 5.95
N SER A 67 4.36 -3.08 5.24
CA SER A 67 5.33 -2.00 5.10
C SER A 67 5.80 -1.87 3.65
N ILE A 68 6.25 -0.68 3.28
CA ILE A 68 6.78 -0.39 1.95
C ILE A 68 8.30 -0.32 2.01
N GLY A 69 8.96 -1.12 1.18
CA GLY A 69 10.39 -0.98 0.89
C GLY A 69 10.61 0.15 -0.12
N ALA A 70 11.36 1.18 0.27
CA ALA A 70 11.74 2.30 -0.59
C ALA A 70 13.12 2.08 -1.24
N ASN A 71 13.47 2.91 -2.22
CA ASN A 71 14.77 2.97 -2.91
C ASN A 71 15.11 1.81 -3.87
N PHE A 72 14.11 1.15 -4.43
CA PHE A 72 14.27 0.22 -5.56
C PHE A 72 14.41 0.97 -6.89
N VAL A 73 15.31 0.47 -7.77
CA VAL A 73 15.65 1.07 -9.08
C VAL A 73 14.97 0.30 -10.19
#